data_AF-A0A1G5F0Z9-F1
#
_entry.id   AF-A0A1G5F0Z9-F1
#
_cell.length_a   1.000
_cell.length_b   1.000
_cell.length_c   1.000
_cell.angle_alpha   90.00
_cell.angle_beta   90.00
_cell.angle_gamma   90.00
#
_symmetry.space_group_name_H-M   'P 1'
#
loop_
_entity.id
_entity.type
_entity.pdbx_description
1 polymer ?
#
loop_
_entity_poly.entity_id
_entity_poly.type
_entity_poly.pdbx_seq_one_letter_code
_entity_poly.pdbx_strand_id
1 'polypeptide(L)'
;MDTMTAYAVLGLRYGASKDEIRTAYRELCKELHPDNPGTTEADHEKYLKVAEAYSVLENVYPIGGDREKPQKSGYDVYKRSARVMGKSVVSHPGSSGYQAEQRRFEARMQKAREEKKIQLNEELKLRSEKLQEKIAKERAILNEIRMIRLAHIIHETIAADKKYGGESNND
;
A
#
# COMPACT_ATOMS: atom_id res chain seq x y z
N MET A 1 20.97 9.02 -8.57
CA MET A 1 21.39 10.42 -8.33
C MET A 1 20.72 11.01 -7.08
N ASP A 2 21.37 11.94 -6.35
CA ASP A 2 20.76 12.65 -5.20
C ASP A 2 20.01 13.93 -5.62
N THR A 3 19.03 14.36 -4.83
CA THR A 3 18.19 15.54 -5.06
C THR A 3 18.98 16.84 -5.22
N MET A 4 20.00 17.09 -4.39
CA MET A 4 20.84 18.29 -4.52
C MET A 4 21.63 18.29 -5.83
N THR A 5 22.12 17.11 -6.23
CA THR A 5 22.83 16.93 -7.49
C THR A 5 21.89 17.07 -8.68
N ALA A 6 20.64 16.61 -8.56
CA ALA A 6 19.63 16.73 -9.60
C ALA A 6 19.25 18.18 -9.90
N TYR A 7 19.11 19.02 -8.86
CA TYR A 7 18.93 20.47 -9.04
C TYR A 7 20.12 21.10 -9.77
N ALA A 8 21.35 20.75 -9.37
CA ALA A 8 22.55 21.27 -10.02
C ALA A 8 22.66 20.86 -11.50
N VAL A 9 22.29 19.63 -11.85
CA VAL A 9 22.32 19.15 -13.26
C VAL A 9 21.27 19.84 -14.13
N LEU A 10 20.13 20.24 -13.57
CA LEU A 10 19.17 21.09 -14.26
C LEU A 10 19.53 22.58 -14.24
N GLY A 11 20.65 22.97 -13.61
CA GLY A 11 21.05 24.37 -13.47
C GLY A 11 20.17 25.19 -12.51
N LEU A 12 19.46 24.52 -11.60
CA LEU A 12 18.51 25.12 -10.69
C LEU A 12 19.05 25.20 -9.26
N ARG A 13 18.55 26.19 -8.51
CA ARG A 13 18.81 26.27 -7.07
C ARG A 13 17.99 25.22 -6.32
N TYR A 14 18.54 24.73 -5.22
CA TYR A 14 17.79 23.88 -4.29
C TYR A 14 16.51 24.60 -3.82
N GLY A 15 15.37 23.94 -3.96
CA GLY A 15 14.06 24.51 -3.67
C GLY A 15 13.43 25.28 -4.84
N ALA A 16 13.97 25.19 -6.07
CA ALA A 16 13.28 25.69 -7.26
C ALA A 16 11.89 25.06 -7.39
N SER A 17 10.94 25.86 -7.87
CA SER A 17 9.54 25.48 -8.03
C SER A 17 9.36 24.39 -9.11
N LYS A 18 8.24 23.67 -9.04
CA LYS A 18 7.89 22.61 -10.02
C LYS A 18 7.88 23.13 -11.46
N ASP A 19 7.43 24.37 -11.67
CA ASP A 19 7.36 24.97 -13.00
C ASP A 19 8.74 25.37 -13.52
N GLU A 20 9.65 25.83 -12.65
CA GLU A 20 11.06 26.06 -13.00
C GLU A 20 11.76 24.75 -13.38
N ILE A 21 11.55 23.67 -12.60
CA ILE A 21 12.09 22.33 -12.90
C ILE A 21 11.61 21.84 -14.28
N ARG A 22 10.31 21.97 -14.57
CA ARG A 22 9.74 21.55 -15.86
C ARG A 22 10.25 22.42 -17.02
N THR A 23 10.42 23.71 -16.80
CA THR A 23 10.88 24.65 -17.83
C THR A 23 12.34 24.38 -18.17
N ALA A 24 13.22 24.29 -17.16
CA ALA A 24 14.63 23.96 -17.35
C ALA A 24 14.83 22.60 -18.04
N TYR A 25 14.07 21.58 -17.62
CA TYR A 25 14.11 20.27 -18.29
C TYR A 25 13.71 20.37 -19.78
N ARG A 26 12.63 21.09 -20.10
CA ARG A 26 12.18 21.26 -21.49
C ARG A 26 13.17 22.04 -22.36
N GLU A 27 13.85 23.02 -21.79
CA GLU A 27 14.87 23.81 -22.49
C GLU A 27 16.10 22.96 -22.77
N LEU A 28 16.64 22.29 -21.74
CA LEU A 28 17.78 21.38 -21.88
C LEU A 28 17.49 20.21 -22.83
N CYS A 29 16.28 19.64 -22.81
CA CYS A 29 15.90 18.58 -23.74
C CYS A 29 15.85 19.05 -25.19
N LYS A 30 15.48 20.30 -25.45
CA LYS A 30 15.48 20.85 -26.82
C LYS A 30 16.90 21.11 -27.30
N GLU A 31 17.75 21.61 -26.42
CA GLU A 31 19.15 21.90 -26.74
C GLU A 31 19.94 20.61 -27.02
N LEU A 32 19.72 19.57 -26.22
CA LEU A 32 20.46 18.32 -26.27
C LEU A 32 19.79 17.21 -27.12
N HIS A 33 18.73 17.52 -27.88
CA HIS A 33 18.01 16.52 -28.67
C HIS A 33 18.85 16.03 -29.85
N PRO A 34 18.94 14.71 -30.14
CA PRO A 34 19.73 14.18 -31.26
C PRO A 34 19.29 14.70 -32.64
N ASP A 35 18.02 15.12 -32.79
CA ASP A 35 17.53 15.75 -34.04
C ASP A 35 18.01 17.20 -34.22
N ASN A 36 18.70 17.79 -33.23
CA ASN A 36 19.21 19.14 -33.31
C ASN A 36 20.57 19.14 -34.05
N PRO A 37 20.76 19.93 -35.12
CA PRO A 37 21.97 19.89 -35.93
C PRO A 37 23.19 20.34 -35.12
N GLY A 38 24.23 19.51 -35.07
CA GLY A 38 25.47 19.77 -34.32
C GLY A 38 25.57 19.09 -32.96
N THR A 39 24.64 18.19 -32.62
CA THR A 39 24.72 17.40 -31.38
C THR A 39 25.77 16.31 -31.46
N THR A 40 26.51 16.16 -30.36
CA THR A 40 27.61 15.19 -30.21
C THR A 40 27.20 14.06 -29.25
N GLU A 41 28.01 12.99 -29.21
CA GLU A 41 27.83 11.91 -28.24
C GLU A 41 27.87 12.41 -26.78
N ALA A 42 28.66 13.46 -26.52
CA ALA A 42 28.69 14.13 -25.22
C ALA A 42 27.36 14.81 -24.85
N ASP A 43 26.57 15.26 -25.83
CA ASP A 43 25.27 15.87 -25.59
C ASP A 43 24.19 14.81 -25.30
N HIS A 44 24.34 13.61 -25.87
CA HIS A 44 23.53 12.46 -25.50
C HIS A 44 23.75 12.05 -24.03
N GLU A 45 25.00 11.99 -23.57
CA GLU A 45 25.30 11.71 -22.16
C GLU A 45 24.73 12.77 -21.22
N LYS A 46 24.81 14.06 -21.59
CA LYS A 46 24.18 15.15 -20.83
C LYS A 46 22.67 15.01 -20.81
N TYR A 47 22.04 14.67 -21.94
CA TYR A 47 20.61 14.44 -22.02
C TYR A 47 20.16 13.34 -21.05
N LEU A 48 20.89 12.23 -21.00
CA LEU A 48 20.61 11.14 -20.07
C LEU A 48 20.71 11.60 -18.60
N LYS A 49 21.74 12.38 -18.26
CA LYS A 49 21.91 12.95 -16.91
C LYS A 49 20.78 13.92 -16.55
N VAL A 50 20.36 14.75 -17.50
CA VAL A 50 19.22 15.69 -17.35
C VAL A 50 17.91 14.93 -17.14
N ALA A 51 17.69 13.83 -17.89
CA ALA A 51 16.52 12.98 -17.74
C ALA A 51 16.51 12.24 -16.39
N GLU A 52 17.64 11.70 -15.94
CA GLU A 52 17.77 11.08 -14.61
C GLU A 52 17.47 12.11 -13.50
N ALA A 53 18.06 13.30 -13.59
CA ALA A 53 17.84 14.40 -12.65
C ALA A 53 16.36 14.79 -12.56
N TYR A 54 15.70 14.96 -13.70
CA TYR A 54 14.28 15.28 -13.75
C TYR A 54 13.41 14.18 -13.11
N SER A 55 13.71 12.90 -13.38
CA SER A 55 12.97 11.78 -12.78
C SER A 55 13.10 11.73 -11.25
N VAL A 56 14.31 12.01 -10.73
CA VAL A 56 14.53 12.09 -9.27
C VAL A 56 13.70 13.22 -8.67
N LEU A 57 13.71 14.41 -9.28
CA LEU A 57 12.94 15.56 -8.79
C LEU A 57 11.43 15.38 -8.96
N GLU A 58 10.96 14.67 -9.98
CA GLU A 58 9.56 14.33 -10.20
C GLU A 58 9.00 13.37 -9.15
N ASN A 59 9.85 12.52 -8.57
CA ASN A 59 9.44 11.63 -7.48
C ASN A 59 9.39 12.36 -6.13
N VAL A 60 10.33 13.28 -5.87
CA VAL A 60 10.40 14.04 -4.60
C VAL A 60 9.34 15.14 -4.56
N TYR A 61 9.17 15.85 -5.67
CA TYR A 61 8.07 16.75 -5.90
C TYR A 61 7.22 16.09 -6.96
N PRO A 62 6.03 15.54 -6.68
CA PRO A 62 5.13 15.14 -7.76
C PRO A 62 4.90 16.36 -8.68
N ILE A 63 5.59 16.42 -9.83
CA ILE A 63 5.56 17.55 -10.79
C ILE A 63 4.26 17.43 -11.60
N GLY A 64 3.17 17.54 -10.87
CA GLY A 64 1.82 17.80 -11.34
C GLY A 64 1.27 18.80 -10.35
N GLY A 65 1.11 20.04 -10.80
CA GLY A 65 0.23 20.97 -10.09
C GLY A 65 -1.17 20.38 -10.01
N ASP A 66 -1.98 21.02 -9.21
CA ASP A 66 -3.42 20.83 -9.03
C ASP A 66 -4.25 21.07 -10.31
N ARG A 67 -3.71 20.76 -11.50
CA ARG A 67 -4.57 20.16 -12.52
C ARG A 67 -4.85 18.77 -11.99
N GLU A 68 -5.92 18.64 -11.21
CA GLU A 68 -6.60 17.37 -11.06
C GLU A 68 -6.60 16.74 -12.46
N LYS A 69 -5.77 15.71 -12.68
CA LYS A 69 -5.99 14.83 -13.82
C LYS A 69 -7.45 14.46 -13.62
N PRO A 70 -8.38 14.80 -14.55
CA PRO A 70 -9.80 14.60 -14.31
C PRO A 70 -9.90 13.16 -13.85
N GLN A 71 -10.38 12.95 -12.62
CA GLN A 71 -10.38 11.62 -12.02
C GLN A 71 -11.16 10.76 -12.99
N LYS A 72 -10.42 9.98 -13.79
CA LYS A 72 -11.03 9.25 -14.89
C LYS A 72 -11.98 8.30 -14.20
N SER A 73 -13.28 8.48 -14.46
CA SER A 73 -14.29 7.65 -13.83
C SER A 73 -13.88 6.19 -14.04
N GLY A 74 -14.14 5.32 -13.06
CA GLY A 74 -13.92 3.88 -13.24
C GLY A 74 -14.58 3.37 -14.52
N TYR A 75 -15.67 4.03 -14.94
CA TYR A 75 -16.36 3.80 -16.20
C TYR A 75 -15.56 4.24 -17.45
N ASP A 76 -14.81 5.34 -17.39
CA ASP A 76 -13.92 5.79 -18.48
C ASP A 76 -12.75 4.84 -18.71
N VAL A 77 -12.20 4.30 -17.62
CA VAL A 77 -11.17 3.27 -17.67
C VAL A 77 -11.73 1.98 -18.28
N TYR A 78 -12.90 1.55 -17.82
CA TYR A 78 -13.61 0.37 -18.33
C TYR A 78 -13.95 0.48 -19.84
N LYS A 79 -14.42 1.63 -20.31
CA LYS A 79 -14.70 1.81 -21.76
C LYS A 79 -13.43 1.73 -22.60
N ARG A 80 -12.32 2.31 -22.11
CA ARG A 80 -11.06 2.27 -22.86
C ARG A 80 -10.57 0.83 -23.01
N SER A 81 -10.64 0.03 -21.94
CA SER A 81 -10.31 -1.39 -22.00
C SER A 81 -11.33 -2.19 -22.84
N ALA A 82 -12.62 -1.88 -22.76
CA ALA A 82 -13.65 -2.51 -23.59
C ALA A 82 -13.41 -2.28 -25.10
N ARG A 83 -12.98 -1.08 -25.52
CA ARG A 83 -12.59 -0.80 -26.91
C ARG A 83 -11.37 -1.59 -27.34
N VAL A 84 -10.35 -1.69 -26.49
CA VAL A 84 -9.17 -2.54 -26.75
C VAL A 84 -9.57 -4.00 -26.92
N MET A 85 -10.58 -4.44 -26.18
CA MET A 85 -11.17 -5.78 -26.26
C MET A 85 -12.20 -5.94 -27.41
N GLY A 86 -12.32 -4.97 -28.31
CA GLY A 86 -13.24 -5.03 -29.47
C GLY A 86 -14.74 -4.96 -29.12
N LYS A 87 -15.10 -4.56 -27.90
CA LYS A 87 -16.51 -4.43 -27.48
C LYS A 87 -17.07 -3.07 -27.88
N SER A 88 -18.25 -3.09 -28.50
CA SER A 88 -19.01 -1.86 -28.78
C SER A 88 -19.54 -1.27 -27.47
N VAL A 89 -19.12 -0.04 -27.17
CA VAL A 89 -19.55 0.76 -26.01
C VAL A 89 -20.01 2.12 -26.49
N VAL A 90 -21.01 2.72 -25.83
CA VAL A 90 -21.59 4.00 -26.26
C VAL A 90 -20.52 5.10 -26.24
N SER A 91 -20.35 5.78 -27.39
CA SER A 91 -19.14 6.58 -27.67
C SER A 91 -19.07 7.95 -27.00
N HIS A 92 -20.19 8.57 -26.58
CA HIS A 92 -20.22 9.99 -26.21
C HIS A 92 -20.76 10.26 -24.79
N PRO A 93 -20.00 10.98 -23.93
CA PRO A 93 -20.39 11.31 -22.55
C PRO A 93 -21.73 12.04 -22.37
N GLY A 94 -22.22 12.70 -23.43
CA GLY A 94 -23.50 13.43 -23.43
C GLY A 94 -24.71 12.62 -23.94
N SER A 95 -24.53 11.36 -24.36
CA SER A 95 -25.66 10.54 -24.85
C SER A 95 -26.49 9.99 -23.69
N SER A 96 -27.82 9.95 -23.85
CA SER A 96 -28.73 9.29 -22.88
C SER A 96 -28.32 7.82 -22.62
N GLY A 97 -27.86 7.12 -23.65
CA GLY A 97 -27.34 5.75 -23.53
C GLY A 97 -26.08 5.66 -22.66
N TYR A 98 -25.23 6.69 -22.68
CA TYR A 98 -24.00 6.74 -21.89
C TYR A 98 -24.27 6.85 -20.40
N GLN A 99 -25.19 7.75 -20.01
CA GLN A 99 -25.53 7.95 -18.59
C GLN A 99 -26.25 6.74 -17.99
N ALA A 100 -27.05 6.04 -18.78
CA ALA A 100 -27.68 4.79 -18.37
C ALA A 100 -26.65 3.67 -18.18
N GLU A 101 -25.69 3.54 -19.09
CA GLU A 101 -24.64 2.52 -19.02
C GLU A 101 -23.64 2.79 -17.88
N GLN A 102 -23.30 4.06 -17.64
CA GLN A 102 -22.46 4.48 -16.50
C GLN A 102 -23.09 4.07 -15.16
N ARG A 103 -24.37 4.37 -14.94
CA ARG A 103 -25.08 4.00 -13.70
C ARG A 103 -25.14 2.47 -13.52
N ARG A 104 -25.37 1.72 -14.59
CA ARG A 104 -25.37 0.24 -14.56
C ARG A 104 -24.00 -0.31 -14.20
N PHE A 105 -22.94 0.24 -14.78
CA PHE A 105 -21.57 -0.15 -14.47
C PHE A 105 -21.22 0.16 -13.01
N GLU A 106 -21.51 1.37 -12.55
CA GLU A 106 -21.25 1.80 -11.17
C GLU A 106 -22.01 0.93 -10.17
N ALA A 107 -23.30 0.66 -10.41
CA ALA A 107 -24.11 -0.24 -9.59
C ALA A 107 -23.54 -1.67 -9.57
N ARG A 108 -23.09 -2.20 -10.70
CA ARG A 108 -22.44 -3.52 -10.78
C ARG A 108 -21.15 -3.56 -9.96
N MET A 109 -20.31 -2.54 -10.10
CA MET A 109 -19.05 -2.44 -9.37
C MET A 109 -19.28 -2.26 -7.87
N GLN A 110 -20.30 -1.50 -7.48
CA GLN A 110 -20.70 -1.35 -6.09
C GLN A 110 -21.17 -2.67 -5.51
N LYS A 111 -22.07 -3.38 -6.21
CA LYS A 111 -22.53 -4.70 -5.80
C LYS A 111 -21.37 -5.68 -5.64
N ALA A 112 -20.45 -5.73 -6.59
CA ALA A 112 -19.26 -6.59 -6.51
C ALA A 112 -18.34 -6.22 -5.32
N ARG A 113 -18.20 -4.93 -5.01
CA ARG A 113 -17.44 -4.46 -3.83
C ARG A 113 -18.14 -4.85 -2.52
N GLU A 114 -19.45 -4.71 -2.45
CA GLU A 114 -20.26 -5.09 -1.30
C GLU A 114 -20.22 -6.60 -1.09
N GLU A 115 -20.39 -7.40 -2.14
CA GLU A 115 -20.25 -8.86 -2.11
C GLU A 115 -18.86 -9.26 -1.60
N LYS A 116 -17.79 -8.64 -2.13
CA LYS A 116 -16.42 -8.92 -1.66
C LYS A 116 -16.20 -8.49 -0.21
N LYS A 117 -16.82 -7.40 0.23
CA LYS A 117 -16.76 -6.94 1.63
C LYS A 117 -17.47 -7.92 2.56
N ILE A 118 -18.63 -8.45 2.13
CA ILE A 118 -19.38 -9.47 2.86
C ILE A 118 -18.53 -10.75 2.97
N GLN A 119 -17.99 -11.24 1.85
CA GLN A 119 -17.13 -12.43 1.82
C GLN A 119 -15.91 -12.27 2.74
N LEU A 120 -15.24 -11.13 2.68
CA LEU A 120 -14.08 -10.86 3.53
C LEU A 120 -14.48 -10.83 5.02
N ASN A 121 -15.62 -10.22 5.34
CA ASN A 121 -16.08 -10.16 6.73
C ASN A 121 -16.46 -11.53 7.27
N GLU A 122 -17.11 -12.37 6.46
CA GLU A 122 -17.41 -13.76 6.78
C GLU A 122 -16.12 -14.58 7.00
N GLU A 123 -15.13 -14.43 6.11
CA GLU A 123 -13.83 -15.10 6.24
C GLU A 123 -13.09 -14.67 7.52
N LEU A 124 -13.08 -13.37 7.81
CA LEU A 124 -12.47 -12.82 9.03
C LEU A 124 -13.16 -13.34 10.28
N LYS A 125 -14.49 -13.42 10.27
CA LYS A 125 -15.27 -13.96 11.37
C LYS A 125 -14.91 -15.42 11.62
N LEU A 126 -14.94 -16.26 10.58
CA LEU A 126 -14.56 -17.68 10.66
C LEU A 126 -13.12 -17.86 11.18
N ARG A 127 -12.19 -17.02 10.69
CA ARG A 127 -10.79 -17.04 11.14
C ARG A 127 -10.66 -16.65 12.61
N SER A 128 -11.42 -15.66 13.06
CA SER A 128 -11.43 -15.22 14.46
C SER A 128 -11.97 -16.30 15.39
N GLU A 129 -13.03 -17.01 14.99
CA GLU A 129 -13.63 -18.10 15.76
C GLU A 129 -12.66 -19.29 15.91
N LYS A 130 -12.01 -19.70 14.81
CA LYS A 130 -10.97 -20.74 14.85
C LYS A 130 -9.80 -20.37 15.76
N LEU A 131 -9.42 -19.09 15.79
CA LEU A 131 -8.36 -18.62 16.66
C LEU A 131 -8.80 -18.65 18.13
N GLN A 132 -10.03 -18.22 18.43
CA GLN A 132 -10.59 -18.29 19.77
C GLN A 132 -10.69 -19.72 20.29
N GLU A 133 -11.07 -20.68 19.43
CA GLU A 133 -11.11 -22.09 19.80
C GLU A 133 -9.71 -22.63 20.19
N LYS A 134 -8.67 -22.27 19.42
CA LYS A 134 -7.28 -22.62 19.75
C LYS A 134 -6.85 -22.02 21.09
N ILE A 135 -7.14 -20.74 21.30
CA ILE A 135 -6.85 -20.03 22.56
C ILE A 135 -7.59 -20.70 23.74
N ALA A 136 -8.84 -21.13 23.54
CA ALA A 136 -9.60 -21.83 24.58
C ALA A 136 -8.98 -23.18 24.95
N LYS A 137 -8.52 -23.96 23.96
CA LYS A 137 -7.81 -25.23 24.19
C LYS A 137 -6.49 -25.01 24.94
N GLU A 138 -5.69 -24.02 24.53
CA GLU A 138 -4.45 -23.67 25.23
C GLU A 138 -4.72 -23.23 26.68
N ARG A 139 -5.77 -22.43 26.91
CA ARG A 139 -6.18 -22.04 28.26
C ARG A 139 -6.60 -23.22 29.13
N ALA A 140 -7.29 -24.20 28.56
CA ALA A 140 -7.67 -25.42 29.29
C ALA A 140 -6.43 -26.20 29.75
N ILE A 141 -5.46 -26.40 28.86
CA ILE A 141 -4.18 -27.06 29.19
C ILE A 141 -3.42 -26.27 30.27
N LEU A 142 -3.36 -24.94 30.15
CA LEU A 142 -2.72 -24.09 31.15
C LEU A 142 -3.39 -24.19 32.53
N ASN A 143 -4.71 -24.30 32.56
CA ASN A 143 -5.44 -24.51 33.82
C ASN A 143 -5.10 -25.88 34.43
N GLU A 144 -5.02 -26.94 33.64
CA GLU A 144 -4.60 -28.27 34.12
C GLU A 144 -3.18 -28.23 34.70
N ILE A 145 -2.23 -27.62 34.00
CA ILE A 145 -0.85 -27.44 34.49
C ILE A 145 -0.83 -26.64 35.80
N ARG A 146 -1.63 -25.58 35.89
CA ARG A 146 -1.75 -24.78 37.12
C ARG A 146 -2.30 -25.63 38.28
N MET A 147 -3.31 -26.47 38.03
CA MET A 147 -3.87 -27.36 39.05
C MET A 147 -2.85 -28.39 39.52
N ILE A 148 -2.10 -29.00 38.61
CA ILE A 148 -1.02 -29.95 38.95
C ILE A 148 0.03 -29.25 39.81
N ARG A 149 0.45 -28.02 39.43
CA ARG A 149 1.45 -27.27 40.20
C ARG A 149 0.94 -26.90 41.60
N LEU A 150 -0.31 -26.48 41.72
CA LEU A 150 -0.93 -26.20 43.02
C LEU A 150 -0.99 -27.46 43.90
N ALA A 151 -1.39 -28.60 43.34
CA ALA A 151 -1.40 -29.86 44.04
C ALA A 151 0.00 -30.27 44.52
N HIS A 152 1.03 -30.05 43.69
CA HIS A 152 2.42 -30.33 44.04
C HIS A 152 2.89 -29.46 45.23
N ILE A 153 2.62 -28.16 45.19
CA ILE A 153 2.95 -27.24 46.29
C ILE A 153 2.26 -27.66 47.58
N ILE A 154 0.97 -27.99 47.53
CA ILE A 154 0.21 -28.45 48.72
C ILE A 154 0.85 -29.73 49.29
N HIS A 155 1.23 -30.67 48.43
CA HIS A 155 1.87 -31.91 48.85
C HIS A 155 3.23 -31.64 49.52
N GLU A 156 4.06 -30.76 48.94
CA GLU A 156 5.33 -30.33 49.52
C GLU A 156 5.15 -29.65 50.89
N THR A 157 4.16 -28.75 51.03
CA THR A 157 3.89 -28.07 52.30
C THR A 157 3.44 -29.05 53.39
N ILE A 158 2.56 -30.01 53.06
CA ILE A 158 2.11 -31.03 54.01
C ILE A 158 3.28 -31.94 54.42
N ALA A 159 4.17 -32.30 53.49
CA ALA A 159 5.35 -33.10 53.79
C ALA A 159 6.34 -32.35 54.70
N ALA A 160 6.51 -31.04 54.50
CA ALA A 160 7.32 -30.19 55.38
C ALA A 160 6.72 -30.10 56.79
N ASP A 161 5.41 -29.86 56.92
CA ASP A 161 4.73 -29.78 58.21
C ASP A 161 4.83 -31.09 59.00
N LYS A 162 4.72 -32.25 58.34
CA LYS A 162 4.94 -33.56 58.99
C LYS A 162 6.38 -33.79 59.46
N LYS A 163 7.36 -33.21 58.77
CA LYS A 163 8.79 -33.34 59.12
C LYS A 163 9.17 -32.47 60.32
N TYR A 164 8.52 -31.32 60.51
CA TYR A 164 8.80 -30.39 61.60
C TYR A 164 7.80 -30.46 62.78
N GLY A 165 6.66 -31.14 62.63
CA GLY A 165 5.66 -31.33 63.70
C GLY A 165 5.89 -32.55 64.60
N GLY A 166 7.02 -33.26 64.46
CA GLY A 166 7.33 -34.50 65.19
C GLY A 166 8.14 -34.34 66.48
N GLU A 167 8.56 -33.12 66.84
CA GLU A 167 9.33 -32.86 68.07
C GLU A 167 8.54 -31.97 69.03
N SER A 168 7.46 -32.49 69.61
CA SER A 168 6.99 -32.02 70.90
C SER A 168 6.22 -33.13 71.61
N ASN A 169 6.60 -33.37 72.87
CA ASN A 169 6.01 -34.27 73.85
C ASN A 169 6.67 -35.66 73.95
N ASN A 170 7.79 -35.68 74.67
CA ASN A 170 8.07 -36.74 75.64
C ASN A 170 8.54 -36.03 76.93
N ASP A 171 7.59 -35.84 77.85
CA ASP A 171 7.82 -35.67 79.30
C ASP A 171 7.73 -37.06 79.97
#